data_AF-A0A2P1PNK4-F1
#
_entry.id   AF-A0A2P1PNK4-F1
#
_cell.length_a   1.000
_cell.length_b   1.000
_cell.length_c   1.000
_cell.angle_alpha   90.00
_cell.angle_beta   90.00
_cell.angle_gamma   90.00
#
_symmetry.space_group_name_H-M   'P 1'
#
loop_
_entity.id
_entity.type
_entity.pdbx_description
1 polymer ?
#
loop_
_entity_poly.entity_id
_entity_poly.type
_entity_poly.pdbx_seq_one_letter_code
_entity_poly.pdbx_strand_id
1 'polypeptide(L)'
;MTRSLGVVFAVIPDLVTASLFVLCWIAPAWIGPGWIKSLMLLMVFEFVCIHATAFLMNLAMSDKMSRTKRSVGIVAIGFGYLGLAAAIAYAFGAWWPIIAFLWLLVGKLAIVWEQANKQRQRQQMLIWGISTGAYIVTVLAGVMIPVPALMITDAVREAAELTGSGLWVDHPERMIFSGLLYFCALSYVKYRVLRQAVSAQSPNSK
;
A
#
# COMPACT_ATOMS: atom_id res chain seq x y z
N MET A 1 12.83 22.65 -7.90
CA MET A 1 11.49 22.23 -7.44
C MET A 1 11.39 22.48 -5.94
N THR A 2 10.51 23.36 -5.45
CA THR A 2 10.47 23.72 -4.02
C THR A 2 10.12 22.50 -3.17
N ARG A 3 10.74 22.31 -2.00
CA ARG A 3 10.51 21.14 -1.12
C ARG A 3 9.02 20.83 -0.84
N SER A 4 8.17 21.85 -0.82
CA SER A 4 6.71 21.73 -0.66
C SER A 4 6.01 21.03 -1.84
N LEU A 5 6.48 21.23 -3.08
CA LEU A 5 5.98 20.52 -4.26
C LEU A 5 6.25 19.01 -4.11
N GLY A 6 7.43 18.64 -3.62
CA GLY A 6 7.79 17.24 -3.39
C GLY A 6 6.88 16.52 -2.38
N VAL A 7 6.37 17.23 -1.37
CA VAL A 7 5.40 16.68 -0.39
C VAL A 7 4.08 16.35 -1.08
N VAL A 8 3.58 17.23 -1.95
CA VAL A 8 2.32 17.01 -2.67
C VAL A 8 2.46 15.81 -3.60
N PHE A 9 3.53 15.76 -4.41
CA PHE A 9 3.77 14.62 -5.30
C PHE A 9 3.88 13.28 -4.58
N ALA A 10 4.40 13.26 -3.35
CA ALA A 10 4.56 12.03 -2.58
C ALA A 10 3.24 11.41 -2.10
N VAL A 11 2.14 12.17 -2.04
CA VAL A 11 0.82 11.69 -1.55
C VAL A 11 -0.21 11.50 -2.66
N ILE A 12 0.07 11.96 -3.87
CA ILE A 12 -0.80 11.77 -5.04
C ILE A 12 -1.14 10.30 -5.27
N PRO A 13 -0.21 9.34 -5.23
CA PRO A 13 -0.54 7.93 -5.50
C PRO A 13 -1.61 7.40 -4.53
N ASP A 14 -1.52 7.72 -3.25
CA ASP A 14 -2.49 7.27 -2.25
C ASP A 14 -3.85 7.96 -2.43
N LEU A 15 -3.87 9.25 -2.79
CA LEU A 15 -5.11 9.99 -3.07
C LEU A 15 -5.82 9.48 -4.32
N VAL A 16 -5.06 9.19 -5.39
CA VAL A 16 -5.62 8.61 -6.61
C VAL A 16 -6.22 7.25 -6.31
N THR A 17 -5.51 6.40 -5.57
CA THR A 17 -6.01 5.09 -5.15
C THR A 17 -7.29 5.23 -4.30
N ALA A 18 -7.29 6.11 -3.30
CA ALA A 18 -8.50 6.38 -2.51
C ALA A 18 -9.67 6.85 -3.39
N SER A 19 -9.40 7.70 -4.39
CA SER A 19 -10.41 8.15 -5.34
C SER A 19 -10.96 7.02 -6.21
N LEU A 20 -10.12 6.04 -6.59
CA LEU A 20 -10.57 4.84 -7.29
C LEU A 20 -11.47 3.98 -6.41
N PHE A 21 -11.20 3.85 -5.11
CA PHE A 21 -12.11 3.19 -4.17
C PHE A 21 -13.45 3.92 -4.06
N VAL A 22 -13.46 5.26 -3.95
CA VAL A 22 -14.72 6.04 -3.98
C VAL A 22 -15.47 5.80 -5.28
N LEU A 23 -14.80 5.92 -6.41
CA LEU A 23 -15.42 5.78 -7.73
C LEU A 23 -15.98 4.37 -7.95
N CYS A 24 -15.26 3.34 -7.50
CA CYS A 24 -15.73 1.96 -7.50
C CYS A 24 -16.98 1.77 -6.62
N TRP A 25 -17.06 2.47 -5.49
CA TRP A 25 -18.18 2.35 -4.55
C TRP A 25 -19.44 3.05 -5.05
N ILE A 26 -19.30 4.26 -5.61
CA ILE A 26 -20.43 5.12 -5.98
C ILE A 26 -20.79 5.10 -7.47
N ALA A 27 -19.88 4.66 -8.34
CA ALA A 27 -20.10 4.61 -9.78
C ALA A 27 -19.25 3.53 -10.48
N PRO A 28 -19.37 2.24 -10.08
CA PRO A 28 -18.56 1.15 -10.65
C PRO A 28 -18.73 1.01 -12.17
N ALA A 29 -19.89 1.38 -12.72
CA ALA A 29 -20.15 1.36 -14.16
C ALA A 29 -19.20 2.27 -14.98
N TRP A 30 -18.62 3.30 -14.38
CA TRP A 30 -17.74 4.24 -15.09
C TRP A 30 -16.35 3.69 -15.35
N ILE A 31 -15.85 2.87 -14.42
CA ILE A 31 -14.50 2.28 -14.52
C ILE A 31 -14.55 0.80 -14.93
N GLY A 32 -15.70 0.16 -14.76
CA GLY A 32 -15.95 -1.24 -15.07
C GLY A 32 -15.96 -2.11 -13.81
N PRO A 33 -16.82 -3.15 -13.75
CA PRO A 33 -17.02 -3.98 -12.56
C PRO A 33 -15.76 -4.76 -12.14
N GLY A 34 -14.86 -5.08 -13.08
CA GLY A 34 -13.58 -5.74 -12.80
C GLY A 34 -12.64 -4.94 -11.88
N TRP A 35 -12.90 -3.64 -11.67
CA TRP A 35 -12.17 -2.85 -10.67
C TRP A 35 -12.44 -3.28 -9.24
N ILE A 36 -13.60 -3.86 -8.93
CA ILE A 36 -13.89 -4.39 -7.59
C ILE A 36 -12.85 -5.46 -7.25
N LYS A 37 -12.70 -6.46 -8.13
CA LYS A 37 -11.69 -7.52 -8.00
C LYS A 37 -10.28 -6.96 -7.89
N SER A 38 -9.95 -5.97 -8.72
CA SER A 38 -8.62 -5.36 -8.76
C SER A 38 -8.29 -4.58 -7.47
N LEU A 39 -9.25 -3.86 -6.91
CA LEU A 39 -9.09 -3.07 -5.68
C LEU A 39 -9.09 -3.95 -4.42
N MET A 40 -9.88 -5.02 -4.39
CA MET A 40 -9.78 -6.04 -3.35
C MET A 40 -8.39 -6.70 -3.37
N LEU A 41 -7.91 -7.05 -4.56
CA LEU A 41 -6.59 -7.62 -4.74
C LEU A 41 -5.49 -6.64 -4.30
N LEU A 42 -5.64 -5.35 -4.61
CA LEU A 42 -4.73 -4.31 -4.15
C LEU A 42 -4.62 -4.28 -2.62
N MET A 43 -5.72 -4.47 -1.88
CA MET A 43 -5.67 -4.55 -0.41
C MET A 43 -4.94 -5.78 0.10
N VAL A 44 -5.06 -6.92 -0.57
CA VAL A 44 -4.25 -8.11 -0.27
C VAL A 44 -2.76 -7.84 -0.54
N PHE A 45 -2.45 -7.19 -1.65
CA PHE A 45 -1.08 -6.80 -1.97
C PHE A 45 -0.51 -5.80 -0.98
N GLU A 46 -1.31 -4.88 -0.48
CA GLU A 46 -0.88 -3.93 0.53
C GLU A 46 -0.52 -4.64 1.84
N PHE A 47 -1.29 -5.65 2.26
CA PHE A 47 -0.93 -6.50 3.40
C PHE A 47 0.44 -7.15 3.19
N VAL A 48 0.66 -7.73 2.01
CA VAL A 48 1.94 -8.35 1.66
C VAL A 48 3.07 -7.31 1.67
N CYS A 49 2.84 -6.12 1.11
CA CYS A 49 3.81 -5.04 1.03
C CYS A 49 4.20 -4.47 2.40
N ILE A 50 3.25 -4.35 3.33
CA ILE A 50 3.50 -3.92 4.71
C ILE A 50 4.47 -4.89 5.41
N HIS A 51 4.25 -6.20 5.25
CA HIS A 51 5.12 -7.23 5.82
C HIS A 51 6.50 -7.24 5.17
N ALA A 52 6.53 -7.26 3.83
CA ALA A 52 7.77 -7.20 3.08
C ALA A 52 8.60 -5.98 3.46
N THR A 53 7.96 -4.83 3.61
CA THR A 53 8.62 -3.59 4.02
C THR A 53 9.25 -3.71 5.42
N ALA A 54 8.59 -4.36 6.38
CA ALA A 54 9.17 -4.58 7.72
C ALA A 54 10.47 -5.38 7.65
N PHE A 55 10.44 -6.54 6.99
CA PHE A 55 11.61 -7.43 6.88
C PHE A 55 12.73 -6.79 6.07
N LEU A 56 12.40 -6.19 4.93
CA LEU A 56 13.36 -5.55 4.04
C LEU A 56 14.00 -4.33 4.70
N MET A 57 13.25 -3.49 5.43
CA MET A 57 13.82 -2.36 6.16
C MET A 57 14.73 -2.82 7.30
N ASN A 58 14.28 -3.79 8.10
CA ASN A 58 15.09 -4.34 9.19
C ASN A 58 16.44 -4.89 8.69
N LEU A 59 16.41 -5.61 7.56
CA LEU A 59 17.63 -6.11 6.93
C LEU A 59 18.47 -4.98 6.34
N ALA A 60 17.85 -4.08 5.58
CA ALA A 60 18.51 -2.94 4.94
C ALA A 60 19.21 -2.01 5.95
N MET A 61 18.74 -1.99 7.20
CA MET A 61 19.23 -1.15 8.28
C MET A 61 20.12 -1.90 9.29
N SER A 62 20.44 -3.18 9.04
CA SER A 62 21.24 -3.98 9.96
C SER A 62 22.73 -3.62 9.93
N ASP A 63 23.20 -2.88 10.93
CA ASP A 63 24.62 -2.51 11.08
C ASP A 63 25.54 -3.71 11.36
N LYS A 64 24.96 -4.88 11.68
CA LYS A 64 25.69 -6.12 11.98
C LYS A 64 26.11 -6.90 10.73
N MET A 65 25.67 -6.48 9.54
CA MET A 65 25.89 -7.21 8.29
C MET A 65 26.71 -6.40 7.29
N SER A 66 27.64 -7.07 6.59
CA SER A 66 28.33 -6.48 5.45
C SER A 66 27.32 -6.15 4.33
N ARG A 67 27.67 -5.16 3.50
CA ARG A 67 26.83 -4.72 2.37
C ARG A 67 26.41 -5.89 1.46
N THR A 68 27.34 -6.78 1.12
CA THR A 68 27.05 -7.95 0.28
C THR A 68 26.02 -8.89 0.92
N LYS A 69 26.18 -9.22 2.21
CA LYS A 69 25.23 -10.09 2.93
C LYS A 69 23.84 -9.46 3.00
N ARG A 70 23.78 -8.15 3.21
CA ARG A 70 22.55 -7.37 3.22
C ARG A 70 21.85 -7.38 1.85
N SER A 71 22.59 -7.13 0.77
CA SER A 71 22.06 -7.18 -0.60
C SER A 71 21.52 -8.57 -0.94
N VAL A 72 22.29 -9.63 -0.65
CA VAL A 72 21.85 -11.03 -0.87
C VAL A 72 20.58 -11.33 -0.09
N GLY A 73 20.49 -10.96 1.19
CA GLY A 73 19.30 -11.20 1.98
C GLY A 73 18.07 -10.42 1.48
N ILE A 74 18.24 -9.17 1.00
CA ILE A 74 17.14 -8.39 0.41
C ILE A 74 16.65 -9.05 -0.86
N VAL A 75 17.56 -9.53 -1.70
CA VAL A 75 17.22 -10.26 -2.92
C VAL A 75 16.47 -11.55 -2.55
N ALA A 76 16.96 -12.32 -1.58
CA ALA A 76 16.33 -13.57 -1.15
C ALA A 76 14.90 -13.35 -0.59
N ILE A 77 14.74 -12.40 0.33
CA ILE A 77 13.42 -12.03 0.88
C ILE A 77 12.53 -11.48 -0.23
N GLY A 78 13.08 -10.63 -1.11
CA GLY A 78 12.40 -10.09 -2.27
C GLY A 78 11.84 -11.18 -3.18
N PHE A 79 12.64 -12.20 -3.53
CA PHE A 79 12.17 -13.32 -4.33
C PHE A 79 11.12 -14.18 -3.62
N GLY A 80 11.24 -14.37 -2.29
CA GLY A 80 10.21 -15.06 -1.51
C GLY A 80 8.85 -14.35 -1.61
N TYR A 81 8.84 -13.03 -1.43
CA TYR A 81 7.63 -12.22 -1.60
C TYR A 81 7.17 -12.10 -3.06
N LEU A 82 8.07 -12.12 -4.03
CA LEU A 82 7.72 -12.17 -5.45
C LEU A 82 7.01 -13.49 -5.78
N GLY A 83 7.45 -14.61 -5.21
CA GLY A 83 6.77 -15.90 -5.34
C GLY A 83 5.35 -15.85 -4.76
N LEU A 84 5.17 -15.26 -3.57
CA LEU A 84 3.86 -15.04 -2.99
C LEU A 84 2.98 -14.13 -3.87
N ALA A 85 3.55 -13.03 -4.37
CA ALA A 85 2.86 -12.11 -5.27
C ALA A 85 2.45 -12.79 -6.58
N ALA A 86 3.31 -13.64 -7.14
CA ALA A 86 3.03 -14.42 -8.34
C ALA A 86 1.93 -15.47 -8.10
N ALA A 87 1.93 -16.14 -6.94
CA ALA A 87 0.88 -17.10 -6.59
C ALA A 87 -0.50 -16.41 -6.45
N ILE A 88 -0.54 -15.24 -5.79
CA ILE A 88 -1.76 -14.43 -5.67
C ILE A 88 -2.19 -13.91 -7.05
N ALA A 89 -1.26 -13.36 -7.84
CA ALA A 89 -1.49 -12.91 -9.21
C ALA A 89 -2.12 -14.01 -10.08
N TYR A 90 -1.57 -15.23 -10.01
CA TYR A 90 -2.09 -16.39 -10.71
C TYR A 90 -3.50 -16.77 -10.24
N ALA A 91 -3.73 -16.86 -8.92
CA ALA A 91 -5.02 -17.22 -8.35
C ALA A 91 -6.15 -16.24 -8.73
N PHE A 92 -5.82 -14.96 -8.93
CA PHE A 92 -6.77 -13.91 -9.27
C PHE A 92 -6.78 -13.54 -10.77
N GLY A 93 -5.95 -14.19 -11.60
CA GLY A 93 -5.84 -13.88 -13.04
C GLY A 93 -5.33 -12.46 -13.32
N ALA A 94 -4.49 -11.91 -12.45
CA ALA A 94 -4.02 -10.52 -12.52
C ALA A 94 -2.49 -10.48 -12.51
N TRP A 95 -1.86 -10.10 -13.62
CA TRP A 95 -0.39 -10.12 -13.76
C TRP A 95 0.31 -8.87 -13.22
N TRP A 96 -0.40 -7.73 -13.17
CA TRP A 96 0.16 -6.43 -12.78
C TRP A 96 0.87 -6.39 -11.41
N PRO A 97 0.45 -7.17 -10.37
CA PRO A 97 1.11 -7.12 -9.07
C PRO A 97 2.56 -7.61 -9.09
N ILE A 98 2.91 -8.49 -10.04
CA ILE A 98 4.28 -8.96 -10.23
C ILE A 98 5.18 -7.77 -10.60
N ILE A 99 4.73 -6.93 -11.54
CA ILE A 99 5.48 -5.74 -11.98
C ILE A 99 5.56 -4.73 -10.84
N ALA A 100 4.46 -4.48 -10.14
CA ALA A 100 4.44 -3.58 -8.99
C ALA A 100 5.43 -4.02 -7.90
N PHE A 101 5.50 -5.32 -7.61
CA PHE A 101 6.42 -5.87 -6.63
C PHE A 101 7.89 -5.78 -7.07
N LEU A 102 8.20 -6.12 -8.34
CA LEU A 102 9.55 -5.98 -8.89
C LEU A 102 10.05 -4.53 -8.81
N TRP A 103 9.17 -3.57 -9.13
CA TRP A 103 9.48 -2.15 -8.99
C TRP A 103 9.80 -1.76 -7.55
N LEU A 104 9.02 -2.24 -6.58
CA LEU A 104 9.29 -2.02 -5.15
C LEU A 104 10.65 -2.62 -4.73
N LEU A 105 10.97 -3.83 -5.20
CA LEU A 105 12.24 -4.49 -4.89
C LEU A 105 13.44 -3.67 -5.38
N VAL A 106 13.38 -3.13 -6.59
CA VAL A 106 14.40 -2.22 -7.15
C VAL A 106 14.55 -0.98 -6.25
N GLY A 107 13.44 -0.37 -5.83
CA GLY A 107 13.46 0.78 -4.92
C GLY A 107 14.11 0.49 -3.57
N LYS A 108 13.94 -0.71 -3.01
CA LYS A 108 14.59 -1.09 -1.73
C LYS A 108 16.07 -1.39 -1.90
N LEU A 109 16.48 -1.97 -3.02
CA LEU A 109 17.89 -2.16 -3.34
C LEU A 109 18.62 -0.80 -3.43
N ALA A 110 18.00 0.20 -4.05
CA ALA A 110 18.53 1.57 -4.09
C ALA A 110 18.84 2.15 -2.69
N ILE A 111 18.00 1.88 -1.69
CA ILE A 111 18.20 2.36 -0.30
C ILE A 111 19.47 1.77 0.34
N VAL A 112 19.85 0.52 0.03
CA VAL A 112 21.08 -0.08 0.57
C VAL A 112 22.34 0.62 0.08
N TRP A 113 22.28 1.18 -1.13
CA TRP A 113 23.38 1.92 -1.72
C TRP A 113 23.38 3.41 -1.34
N GLU A 114 22.29 3.92 -0.78
CA GLU A 114 22.21 5.27 -0.22
C GLU A 114 22.90 5.33 1.16
N GLN A 115 23.54 6.46 1.50
CA GLN A 115 24.18 6.63 2.81
C GLN A 115 23.13 6.64 3.94
N ALA A 116 23.45 5.97 5.05
CA ALA A 116 22.55 5.82 6.19
C ALA A 116 22.18 7.19 6.80
N ASN A 117 20.92 7.61 6.63
CA ASN A 117 20.36 8.79 7.29
C ASN A 117 19.38 8.34 8.39
N LYS A 118 19.82 8.39 9.65
CA LYS A 118 19.05 7.97 10.83
C LYS A 118 17.70 8.71 10.97
N GLN A 119 17.61 9.96 10.52
CA GLN A 119 16.37 10.73 10.58
C GLN A 119 15.35 10.22 9.55
N ARG A 120 15.79 9.98 8.31
CA ARG A 120 14.95 9.39 7.26
C ARG A 120 14.51 7.97 7.63
N GLN A 121 15.39 7.20 8.28
CA GLN A 121 15.08 5.88 8.81
C GLN A 121 13.94 5.93 9.84
N ARG A 122 14.04 6.82 10.84
CA ARG A 122 13.00 6.99 11.86
C ARG A 122 11.66 7.40 11.24
N GLN A 123 11.68 8.27 10.23
CA GLN A 123 10.47 8.66 9.49
C GLN A 123 9.84 7.48 8.75
N GLN A 124 10.65 6.65 8.08
CA GLN A 124 10.16 5.46 7.38
C GLN A 124 9.54 4.44 8.35
N MET A 125 10.18 4.19 9.50
CA MET A 125 9.64 3.31 10.54
C MET A 125 8.34 3.85 11.14
N LEU A 126 8.24 5.17 11.35
CA LEU A 126 7.00 5.80 11.82
C LEU A 126 5.87 5.64 10.80
N ILE A 127 6.15 5.94 9.52
CA ILE A 127 5.16 5.77 8.44
C ILE A 127 4.72 4.31 8.37
N TRP A 128 5.66 3.35 8.36
CA TRP A 128 5.34 1.93 8.34
C TRP A 128 4.47 1.49 9.54
N GLY A 129 4.82 1.94 10.75
CA GLY A 129 4.07 1.59 11.96
C GLY A 129 2.64 2.13 11.91
N ILE A 130 2.47 3.37 11.45
CA ILE A 130 1.14 3.97 11.27
C ILE A 130 0.37 3.27 10.14
N SER A 131 1.01 2.96 9.00
CA SER A 131 0.38 2.18 7.92
C SER A 131 -0.13 0.84 8.41
N THR A 132 0.69 0.11 9.18
CA THR A 132 0.30 -1.19 9.75
C THR A 132 -0.91 -1.05 10.66
N GLY A 133 -0.87 -0.10 11.59
CA GLY A 133 -1.99 0.16 12.49
C GLY A 133 -3.26 0.59 11.75
N ALA A 134 -3.13 1.49 10.76
CA ALA A 134 -4.24 1.94 9.93
C ALA A 134 -4.87 0.78 9.16
N TYR A 135 -4.06 -0.08 8.53
CA TYR A 135 -4.54 -1.23 7.77
C TYR A 135 -5.38 -2.15 8.66
N ILE A 136 -4.88 -2.50 9.85
CA ILE A 136 -5.60 -3.36 10.80
C ILE A 136 -6.93 -2.70 11.20
N VAL A 137 -6.90 -1.44 11.61
CA VAL A 137 -8.09 -0.72 12.07
C VAL A 137 -9.14 -0.61 10.97
N THR A 138 -8.75 -0.28 9.74
CA THR A 138 -9.71 -0.09 8.64
C THR A 138 -10.28 -1.40 8.14
N VAL A 139 -9.49 -2.47 8.07
CA VAL A 139 -9.99 -3.81 7.74
C VAL A 139 -10.96 -4.31 8.81
N LEU A 140 -10.62 -4.15 10.09
CA LEU A 140 -11.54 -4.49 11.19
C LEU A 140 -12.82 -3.65 11.14
N ALA A 141 -12.71 -2.36 10.81
CA ALA A 141 -13.88 -1.50 10.63
C ALA A 141 -14.79 -2.01 9.50
N GLY A 142 -14.24 -2.40 8.34
CA GLY A 142 -15.04 -2.99 7.26
C GLY A 142 -15.66 -4.34 7.61
N VAL A 143 -15.05 -5.12 8.51
CA VAL A 143 -15.63 -6.37 9.01
C VAL A 143 -16.79 -6.09 9.99
N MET A 144 -16.61 -5.16 10.92
CA MET A 144 -17.52 -4.96 12.06
C MET A 144 -18.67 -3.99 11.76
N ILE A 145 -18.46 -3.01 10.89
CA ILE A 145 -19.45 -1.98 10.57
C ILE A 145 -20.27 -2.43 9.36
N PRO A 146 -21.61 -2.38 9.42
CA PRO A 146 -22.44 -2.55 8.24
C PRO A 146 -22.12 -1.43 7.22
N VAL A 147 -21.49 -1.79 6.12
CA VAL A 147 -21.15 -0.87 5.04
C VAL A 147 -22.27 -0.92 4.00
N PRO A 148 -22.88 0.20 3.61
CA PRO A 148 -23.87 0.20 2.55
C PRO A 148 -23.21 -0.15 1.21
N ALA A 149 -23.86 -0.99 0.41
CA ALA A 149 -23.35 -1.39 -0.90
C ALA A 149 -23.26 -0.23 -1.91
N LEU A 150 -24.07 0.83 -1.71
CA LEU A 150 -24.24 1.95 -2.63
C LEU A 150 -24.56 1.43 -4.05
N MET A 151 -23.64 1.58 -5.00
CA MET A 151 -23.84 1.15 -6.40
C MET A 151 -23.23 -0.22 -6.71
N ILE A 152 -22.69 -0.93 -5.72
CA ILE A 152 -22.23 -2.32 -5.87
C ILE A 152 -23.45 -3.25 -5.70
N THR A 153 -24.30 -3.27 -6.72
CA THR A 153 -25.50 -4.13 -6.76
C THR A 153 -25.13 -5.59 -7.04
N ASP A 154 -26.09 -6.51 -6.88
CA ASP A 154 -25.88 -7.92 -7.20
C ASP A 154 -25.40 -8.14 -8.64
N ALA A 155 -25.97 -7.40 -9.60
CA ALA A 155 -25.56 -7.45 -11.00
C ALA A 155 -24.11 -6.95 -11.21
N VAL A 156 -23.70 -5.90 -10.50
CA VAL A 156 -22.31 -5.40 -10.55
C VAL A 156 -21.34 -6.42 -9.93
N ARG A 157 -21.75 -7.07 -8.83
CA ARG A 157 -20.95 -8.11 -8.18
C ARG A 157 -20.79 -9.35 -9.07
N GLU A 158 -21.86 -9.79 -9.71
CA GLU A 158 -21.81 -10.90 -10.68
C GLU A 158 -20.89 -10.56 -11.86
N ALA A 159 -21.04 -9.35 -12.42
CA ALA A 159 -20.19 -8.87 -13.51
C ALA A 159 -18.72 -8.62 -13.10
N ALA A 160 -18.41 -8.55 -11.81
CA ALA A 160 -17.04 -8.46 -11.31
C ALA A 160 -16.31 -9.81 -11.30
N GLU A 161 -17.04 -10.91 -11.54
CA GLU A 161 -16.50 -12.27 -11.65
C GLU A 161 -15.61 -12.64 -10.44
N LEU A 162 -16.09 -12.29 -9.24
CA LEU A 162 -15.42 -12.65 -7.99
C LEU A 162 -15.55 -14.16 -7.80
N THR A 163 -14.42 -14.85 -7.70
CA THR A 163 -14.36 -16.30 -7.47
C THR A 163 -14.09 -16.61 -6.00
N GLY A 164 -14.59 -17.75 -5.53
CA GLY A 164 -14.38 -18.23 -4.16
C GLY A 164 -15.55 -17.94 -3.23
N SER A 165 -15.27 -17.84 -1.94
CA SER A 165 -16.26 -17.58 -0.88
C SER A 165 -15.64 -16.76 0.25
N GLY A 166 -16.49 -16.22 1.12
CA GLY A 166 -16.09 -15.50 2.32
C GLY A 166 -16.54 -14.04 2.30
N LEU A 167 -16.40 -13.39 3.45
CA LEU A 167 -17.03 -12.10 3.72
C LEU A 167 -16.81 -11.06 2.61
N TRP A 168 -15.59 -10.92 2.09
CA TRP A 168 -15.30 -9.90 1.08
C TRP A 168 -15.67 -10.30 -0.35
N VAL A 169 -15.90 -11.59 -0.61
CA VAL A 169 -16.46 -12.04 -1.89
C VAL A 169 -17.97 -11.80 -1.90
N ASP A 170 -18.63 -12.10 -0.78
CA ASP A 170 -20.08 -11.94 -0.62
C ASP A 170 -20.48 -10.46 -0.47
N HIS A 171 -19.64 -9.70 0.25
CA HIS A 171 -19.79 -8.28 0.58
C HIS A 171 -18.55 -7.46 0.17
N PRO A 172 -18.25 -7.31 -1.12
CA PRO A 172 -17.05 -6.61 -1.60
C PRO A 172 -17.02 -5.13 -1.20
N GLU A 173 -18.17 -4.49 -1.00
CA GLU A 173 -18.29 -3.11 -0.52
C GLU A 173 -17.52 -2.89 0.78
N ARG A 174 -17.41 -3.90 1.64
CA ARG A 174 -16.69 -3.82 2.91
C ARG A 174 -15.18 -3.69 2.72
N MET A 175 -14.62 -4.41 1.76
CA MET A 175 -13.20 -4.29 1.41
C MET A 175 -12.94 -2.96 0.68
N ILE A 176 -13.85 -2.54 -0.20
CA ILE A 176 -13.76 -1.25 -0.88
C ILE A 176 -13.76 -0.09 0.13
N PHE A 177 -14.65 -0.13 1.12
CA PHE A 177 -14.66 0.83 2.23
C PHE A 177 -13.37 0.80 3.06
N SER A 178 -12.87 -0.40 3.39
CA SER A 178 -11.62 -0.54 4.13
C SER A 178 -10.43 0.06 3.39
N GLY A 179 -10.35 -0.15 2.08
CA GLY A 179 -9.32 0.42 1.21
C GLY A 179 -9.42 1.93 1.10
N LEU A 180 -10.62 2.48 0.94
CA LEU A 180 -10.85 3.93 0.98
C LEU A 180 -10.28 4.55 2.26
N LEU A 181 -10.71 4.05 3.42
CA LEU A 181 -10.24 4.58 4.71
C LEU A 181 -8.73 4.45 4.86
N TYR A 182 -8.17 3.31 4.44
CA TYR A 182 -6.74 3.05 4.52
C TYR A 182 -5.92 4.05 3.71
N PHE A 183 -6.24 4.22 2.42
CA PHE A 183 -5.47 5.11 1.54
C PHE A 183 -5.68 6.59 1.88
N CYS A 184 -6.86 6.98 2.40
CA CYS A 184 -7.07 8.30 2.99
C CYS A 184 -6.16 8.54 4.21
N ALA A 185 -6.10 7.58 5.14
CA ALA A 185 -5.24 7.67 6.31
C ALA A 185 -3.76 7.73 5.92
N LEU A 186 -3.34 6.89 4.97
CA LEU A 186 -1.97 6.83 4.49
C LEU A 186 -1.53 8.14 3.83
N SER A 187 -2.36 8.69 2.95
CA SER A 187 -2.13 9.99 2.32
C SER A 187 -1.97 11.10 3.36
N TYR A 188 -2.89 11.18 4.32
CA TYR A 188 -2.87 12.17 5.38
C TYR A 188 -1.59 12.07 6.23
N VAL A 189 -1.22 10.87 6.65
CA VAL A 189 -0.03 10.63 7.49
C VAL A 189 1.25 11.00 6.74
N LYS A 190 1.40 10.53 5.50
CA LYS A 190 2.57 10.88 4.66
C LYS A 190 2.67 12.39 4.48
N TYR A 191 1.57 13.07 4.19
CA TYR A 191 1.53 14.53 4.06
C TYR A 191 2.04 15.21 5.34
N ARG A 192 1.52 14.81 6.50
CA ARG A 192 1.89 15.39 7.80
C ARG A 192 3.36 15.18 8.14
N VAL A 193 3.87 13.96 8.00
CA VAL A 193 5.27 13.61 8.32
C VAL A 193 6.23 14.34 7.40
N LEU A 194 5.97 14.35 6.09
CA LEU A 194 6.84 15.02 5.11
C LEU A 194 6.80 16.54 5.27
N ARG A 195 5.62 17.14 5.53
CA ARG A 195 5.50 18.58 5.78
C ARG A 195 6.27 19.01 7.01
N GLN A 196 6.19 18.26 8.11
CA GLN A 196 6.98 18.53 9.32
C GLN A 196 8.49 18.46 9.05
N ALA A 197 8.93 17.48 8.26
CA ALA A 197 10.34 17.35 7.86
C ALA A 197 10.84 18.57 7.07
N VAL A 198 10.01 19.11 6.16
CA VAL A 198 10.33 20.32 5.40
C VAL A 198 10.39 21.55 6.31
N SER A 199 9.43 21.72 7.22
CA SER A 199 9.41 22.86 8.16
C SER A 199 10.62 22.88 9.10
N ALA A 200 11.03 21.72 9.61
CA ALA A 200 12.17 21.59 10.51
C ALA A 200 13.53 21.92 9.86
N GLN A 201 13.60 21.99 8.52
CA GLN A 201 14.80 22.31 7.76
C GLN A 201 14.83 23.76 7.25
N SER A 202 13.85 24.59 7.63
CA SER A 202 13.79 26.01 7.23
C SER A 202 14.71 26.85 8.13
N PRO A 203 15.63 27.65 7.55
CA PRO A 203 16.64 28.41 8.31
C PRO A 203 16.10 29.52 9.23
N ASN A 204 14.80 29.84 9.16
CA ASN A 204 14.16 30.87 10.00
C ASN A 204 13.47 30.34 11.26
N SER A 205 13.86 29.16 11.78
CA SER A 205 13.39 28.66 13.08
C SER A 205 14.43 28.94 14.17
N LYS A 206 14.61 30.23 14.48
CA LYS A 206 15.14 30.71 15.75
C LYS A 206 14.25 31.85 16.23
#